data_AF-A0A8T6MUA4-F1
#
_entry.id   AF-A0A8T6MUA4-F1
#
_cell.length_a   1.000
_cell.length_b   1.000
_cell.length_c   1.000
_cell.angle_alpha   90.00
_cell.angle_beta   90.00
_cell.angle_gamma   90.00
#
_symmetry.space_group_name_H-M   'P 1'
#
loop_
_entity.id
_entity.type
_entity.pdbx_description
1 polymer ?
#
loop_
_entity_poly.entity_id
_entity_poly.type
_entity_poly.pdbx_seq_one_letter_code
_entity_poly.pdbx_strand_id
1 'polypeptide(L)'
;AQNWPKSADKEQNRARIIRLLDSGPKRFTDLLNETKFSPRGLTTMLKDLEKAHRIEKTTLENGKEAYRATKSGESWLMKYIGIVSMANFLRDEGADYYEDRSSMHGFKYFYEMPWGIQDDMMVAKNLENPVTKETAAELQKLLYRLVKKDFKDKKIHLDTTKGGNILLGFMIDYSEFVESIQQNSLEYRESISEKELDILYKRENGDATKAEMEELAQLKQKILQKLEKKLK
;
A
#
# COMPACT_ATOMS: atom_id res chain seq x y z
N ALA A 1 -8.58 -22.24 -14.00
CA ALA A 1 -9.39 -21.26 -13.26
C ALA A 1 -9.42 -21.67 -11.80
N GLN A 2 -8.64 -21.00 -10.95
CA GLN A 2 -8.58 -21.27 -9.51
C GLN A 2 -9.85 -20.72 -8.86
N ASN A 3 -10.61 -21.57 -8.15
CA ASN A 3 -11.82 -21.17 -7.44
C ASN A 3 -11.43 -20.30 -6.25
N TRP A 4 -11.55 -18.99 -6.42
CA TRP A 4 -11.38 -18.00 -5.35
C TRP A 4 -12.55 -18.11 -4.35
N PRO A 5 -12.31 -17.97 -3.02
CA PRO A 5 -13.37 -18.09 -2.04
C PRO A 5 -14.42 -16.97 -2.21
N LYS A 6 -15.71 -17.36 -2.28
CA LYS A 6 -16.88 -16.47 -2.40
C LYS A 6 -16.94 -15.32 -1.37
N SER A 7 -16.16 -15.41 -0.29
CA SER A 7 -16.04 -14.37 0.73
C SER A 7 -15.29 -13.13 0.21
N ALA A 8 -14.34 -13.28 -0.71
CA ALA A 8 -13.57 -12.15 -1.22
C ALA A 8 -14.40 -11.25 -2.16
N ASP A 9 -15.20 -11.85 -3.04
CA ASP A 9 -16.11 -11.10 -3.92
C ASP A 9 -17.13 -10.28 -3.11
N LYS A 10 -17.60 -10.84 -1.99
CA LYS A 10 -18.53 -10.16 -1.10
C LYS A 10 -17.89 -8.92 -0.45
N GLU A 11 -16.65 -9.04 0.03
CA GLU A 11 -15.95 -7.93 0.66
C GLU A 11 -15.48 -6.88 -0.35
N GLN A 12 -15.08 -7.26 -1.56
CA GLN A 12 -14.80 -6.32 -2.65
C GLN A 12 -16.03 -5.50 -3.04
N ASN A 13 -17.19 -6.15 -3.17
CA ASN A 13 -18.44 -5.45 -3.48
C ASN A 13 -18.84 -4.47 -2.37
N ARG A 14 -18.58 -4.80 -1.10
CA ARG A 14 -18.76 -3.88 0.04
C ARG A 14 -17.77 -2.72 0.03
N ALA A 15 -16.50 -2.97 -0.29
CA ALA A 15 -15.49 -1.92 -0.45
C ALA A 15 -15.85 -0.95 -1.57
N ARG A 16 -16.40 -1.44 -2.68
CA ARG A 16 -16.93 -0.58 -3.75
C ARG A 16 -18.03 0.35 -3.25
N ILE A 17 -18.98 -0.14 -2.44
CA ILE A 17 -20.03 0.70 -1.85
C ILE A 17 -19.44 1.79 -0.97
N ILE A 18 -18.53 1.44 -0.04
CA ILE A 18 -17.94 2.42 0.87
C ILE A 18 -17.11 3.46 0.11
N ARG A 19 -16.36 3.06 -0.93
CA ARG A 19 -15.63 3.99 -1.81
C ARG A 19 -16.56 5.00 -2.50
N LEU A 20 -17.73 4.57 -2.97
CA LEU A 20 -18.72 5.49 -3.53
C LEU A 20 -19.23 6.48 -2.48
N LEU A 21 -19.41 6.03 -1.24
CA LEU A 21 -19.89 6.85 -0.13
C LEU A 21 -18.84 7.77 0.48
N ASP A 22 -17.56 7.49 0.24
CA ASP A 22 -16.42 8.34 0.62
C ASP A 22 -16.42 9.67 -0.15
N SER A 23 -16.87 9.64 -1.41
CA SER A 23 -17.07 10.84 -2.24
C SER A 23 -18.25 11.72 -1.80
N GLY A 24 -19.05 11.25 -0.84
CA GLY A 24 -20.21 11.96 -0.29
C GLY A 24 -21.45 11.09 -0.17
N PRO A 25 -22.52 11.59 0.49
CA PRO A 25 -23.73 10.80 0.71
C PRO A 25 -24.44 10.45 -0.60
N LYS A 26 -24.85 9.18 -0.77
CA LYS A 26 -25.55 8.70 -1.98
C LYS A 26 -26.85 7.99 -1.64
N ARG A 27 -27.86 8.13 -2.50
CA ARG A 27 -29.14 7.43 -2.34
C ARG A 27 -29.00 6.00 -2.81
N PHE A 28 -29.94 5.15 -2.38
CA PHE A 28 -30.02 3.76 -2.84
C PHE A 28 -30.05 3.66 -4.38
N THR A 29 -30.80 4.54 -5.05
CA THR A 29 -30.91 4.57 -6.51
C THR A 29 -29.58 4.88 -7.19
N ASP A 30 -28.79 5.76 -6.60
CA ASP A 30 -27.52 6.22 -7.16
C ASP A 30 -26.48 5.11 -6.99
N LEU A 31 -26.41 4.51 -5.80
CA LEU A 31 -25.60 3.32 -5.53
C LEU A 31 -25.97 2.16 -6.45
N LEU A 32 -27.26 1.91 -6.70
CA LEU A 32 -27.71 0.86 -7.61
C LEU A 32 -27.23 1.12 -9.04
N ASN A 33 -27.36 2.36 -9.51
CA ASN A 33 -26.95 2.78 -10.85
C ASN A 33 -25.43 2.70 -11.06
N GLU A 34 -24.64 3.08 -10.05
CA GLU A 34 -23.18 3.13 -10.13
C GLU A 34 -22.53 1.76 -9.89
N THR A 35 -23.10 0.93 -9.00
CA THR A 35 -22.56 -0.41 -8.70
C THR A 35 -22.98 -1.48 -9.69
N LYS A 36 -24.13 -1.33 -10.35
CA LYS A 36 -24.78 -2.36 -11.18
C LYS A 36 -25.13 -3.64 -10.42
N PHE A 37 -25.21 -3.59 -9.09
CA PHE A 37 -25.64 -4.72 -8.29
C PHE A 37 -27.14 -4.98 -8.45
N SER A 38 -27.56 -6.22 -8.15
CA SER A 38 -29.00 -6.49 -8.04
C SER A 38 -29.58 -5.72 -6.84
N PRO A 39 -30.84 -5.24 -6.90
CA PRO A 39 -31.46 -4.52 -5.79
C PRO A 39 -31.37 -5.30 -4.48
N ARG A 40 -31.68 -6.60 -4.52
CA ARG A 40 -31.59 -7.48 -3.36
C ARG A 40 -30.16 -7.61 -2.83
N GLY A 41 -29.17 -7.75 -3.72
CA GLY A 41 -27.76 -7.84 -3.35
C GLY A 41 -27.27 -6.56 -2.66
N LEU A 42 -27.60 -5.39 -3.23
CA LEU A 42 -27.27 -4.09 -2.64
C LEU A 42 -27.94 -3.91 -1.28
N THR A 43 -29.22 -4.24 -1.13
CA THR A 43 -29.92 -4.17 0.15
C THR A 43 -29.25 -5.04 1.23
N THR A 44 -28.87 -6.28 0.89
CA THR A 44 -28.16 -7.15 1.84
C THR A 44 -26.82 -6.57 2.24
N MET A 45 -26.05 -6.04 1.29
CA MET A 45 -24.74 -5.44 1.60
C MET A 45 -24.86 -4.18 2.44
N LEU A 46 -25.82 -3.29 2.15
CA LEU A 46 -26.06 -2.09 2.96
C LEU A 46 -26.44 -2.46 4.39
N LYS A 47 -27.35 -3.44 4.59
CA LYS A 47 -27.70 -3.94 5.92
C LYS A 47 -26.50 -4.50 6.68
N ASP A 48 -25.66 -5.28 6.01
CA ASP A 48 -24.45 -5.83 6.62
C ASP A 48 -23.47 -4.72 7.03
N LEU A 49 -23.29 -3.70 6.18
CA LEU A 49 -22.40 -2.56 6.42
C LEU A 49 -22.93 -1.63 7.53
N GLU A 50 -24.24 -1.39 7.59
CA GLU A 50 -24.90 -0.66 8.67
C GLU A 50 -24.73 -1.40 10.00
N LYS A 51 -24.98 -2.72 10.02
CA LYS A 51 -24.80 -3.57 11.21
C LYS A 51 -23.35 -3.56 11.71
N ALA A 52 -22.39 -3.45 10.81
CA ALA A 52 -20.97 -3.33 11.13
C ALA A 52 -20.52 -1.88 11.44
N HIS A 53 -21.46 -0.92 11.50
CA HIS A 53 -21.20 0.51 11.73
C HIS A 53 -20.21 1.14 10.74
N ARG A 54 -20.17 0.63 9.50
CA ARG A 54 -19.30 1.15 8.43
C ARG A 54 -19.98 2.23 7.59
N ILE A 55 -21.30 2.17 7.51
CA ILE A 55 -22.13 3.20 6.89
C ILE A 55 -23.26 3.55 7.83
N GLU A 56 -23.89 4.69 7.60
CA GLU A 56 -25.09 5.09 8.30
C GLU A 56 -26.06 5.82 7.36
N LYS A 57 -27.33 5.86 7.76
CA LYS A 57 -28.35 6.64 7.07
C LYS A 57 -28.19 8.12 7.39
N THR A 58 -28.42 8.94 6.39
CA THR A 58 -28.42 10.40 6.50
C THR A 58 -29.51 10.99 5.60
N THR A 59 -29.74 12.29 5.73
CA THR A 59 -30.75 13.00 4.94
C THR A 59 -30.05 14.07 4.13
N LEU A 60 -30.27 14.05 2.82
CA LEU A 60 -29.78 15.10 1.92
C LEU A 60 -30.55 16.40 2.17
N GLU A 61 -30.01 17.53 1.71
CA GLU A 61 -30.66 18.85 1.82
C GLU A 61 -32.08 18.88 1.23
N ASN A 62 -32.34 18.03 0.23
CA ASN A 62 -33.66 17.88 -0.39
C ASN A 62 -34.62 16.94 0.39
N GLY A 63 -34.30 16.58 1.63
CA GLY A 63 -35.12 15.74 2.50
C GLY A 63 -35.11 14.25 2.17
N LYS A 64 -34.33 13.80 1.17
CA LYS A 64 -34.30 12.39 0.76
C LYS A 64 -33.30 11.59 1.59
N GLU A 65 -33.69 10.36 1.94
CA GLU A 65 -32.81 9.41 2.62
C GLU A 65 -31.64 9.00 1.71
N ALA A 66 -30.45 9.01 2.30
CA ALA A 66 -29.19 8.61 1.69
C ALA A 66 -28.34 7.81 2.69
N TYR A 67 -27.24 7.28 2.20
CA TYR A 67 -26.21 6.63 2.99
C TYR A 67 -24.96 7.48 2.97
N ARG A 68 -24.17 7.45 4.04
CA ARG A 68 -22.80 7.98 4.07
C ARG A 68 -21.85 7.00 4.74
N ALA A 69 -20.57 7.10 4.40
CA ALA A 69 -19.53 6.37 5.12
C ALA A 69 -19.40 6.96 6.54
N THR A 70 -19.13 6.11 7.52
CA THR A 70 -18.68 6.55 8.85
C THR A 70 -17.16 6.58 8.88
N LYS A 71 -16.56 7.24 9.88
CA LYS A 71 -15.10 7.14 10.14
C LYS A 71 -14.61 5.69 10.26
N SER A 72 -15.46 4.82 10.80
CA SER A 72 -15.19 3.38 10.89
C SER A 72 -15.23 2.70 9.52
N GLY A 73 -16.14 3.12 8.62
CA GLY A 73 -16.17 2.73 7.21
C GLY A 73 -14.94 3.18 6.44
N GLU A 74 -14.56 4.44 6.56
CA GLU A 74 -13.37 5.03 5.94
C GLU A 74 -12.10 4.31 6.40
N SER A 75 -11.94 4.10 7.72
CA SER A 75 -10.79 3.35 8.26
C SER A 75 -10.76 1.89 7.80
N TRP A 76 -11.93 1.25 7.69
CA TRP A 76 -12.02 -0.11 7.14
C TRP A 76 -11.65 -0.14 5.66
N LEU A 77 -12.13 0.83 4.88
CA LEU A 77 -11.79 0.97 3.48
C LEU A 77 -10.28 1.16 3.32
N MET A 78 -9.65 2.05 4.10
CA MET A 78 -8.19 2.22 4.11
C MET A 78 -7.44 0.93 4.45
N LYS A 79 -7.93 0.14 5.41
CA LYS A 79 -7.35 -1.17 5.76
C LYS A 79 -7.59 -2.23 4.68
N TYR A 80 -8.68 -2.15 3.94
CA TYR A 80 -9.05 -3.07 2.85
C TYR A 80 -8.43 -2.68 1.50
N ILE A 81 -8.01 -1.43 1.34
CA ILE A 81 -7.44 -0.86 0.10
C ILE A 81 -5.99 -1.30 -0.16
N GLY A 82 -5.20 -1.65 0.87
CA GLY A 82 -3.73 -1.66 0.80
C GLY A 82 -3.09 -2.35 -0.41
N ILE A 83 -3.14 -3.69 -0.50
CA ILE A 83 -2.39 -4.45 -1.51
C ILE A 83 -3.32 -5.27 -2.41
N VAL A 84 -4.28 -6.00 -1.81
CA VAL A 84 -5.18 -6.90 -2.56
C VAL A 84 -6.12 -6.11 -3.48
N SER A 85 -6.68 -5.00 -3.01
CA SER A 85 -7.56 -4.16 -3.84
C SER A 85 -6.79 -3.48 -4.97
N MET A 86 -5.56 -3.03 -4.71
CA MET A 86 -4.69 -2.44 -5.73
C MET A 86 -4.27 -3.47 -6.79
N ALA A 87 -3.90 -4.69 -6.37
CA ALA A 87 -3.59 -5.78 -7.28
C ALA A 87 -4.77 -6.13 -8.20
N ASN A 88 -5.99 -6.15 -7.66
CA ASN A 88 -7.19 -6.36 -8.49
C ASN A 88 -7.43 -5.21 -9.46
N PHE A 89 -7.31 -3.95 -9.01
CA PHE A 89 -7.43 -2.78 -9.88
C PHE A 89 -6.42 -2.83 -11.03
N LEU A 90 -5.14 -3.04 -10.73
CA LEU A 90 -4.08 -3.15 -11.75
C LEU A 90 -4.38 -4.26 -12.75
N ARG A 91 -4.82 -5.43 -12.29
CA ARG A 91 -5.23 -6.53 -13.17
C ARG A 91 -6.37 -6.13 -14.10
N ASP A 92 -7.39 -5.46 -13.57
CA ASP A 92 -8.56 -5.04 -14.35
C ASP A 92 -8.20 -3.97 -15.40
N GLU A 93 -7.18 -3.14 -15.11
CA GLU A 93 -6.56 -2.18 -16.05
C GLU A 93 -5.55 -2.83 -17.02
N GLY A 94 -5.37 -4.16 -16.96
CA GLY A 94 -4.51 -4.92 -17.86
C GLY A 94 -3.01 -4.82 -17.56
N ALA A 95 -2.65 -4.68 -16.28
CA ALA A 95 -1.26 -4.71 -15.81
C ALA A 95 -0.51 -5.99 -16.21
N ASP A 96 0.80 -5.86 -16.38
CA ASP A 96 1.71 -6.98 -16.52
C ASP A 96 1.95 -7.63 -15.16
N TYR A 97 1.83 -8.95 -15.10
CA TYR A 97 2.07 -9.75 -13.90
C TYR A 97 3.33 -10.60 -14.07
N TYR A 98 4.20 -10.53 -13.07
CA TYR A 98 5.43 -11.31 -12.97
C TYR A 98 5.38 -12.17 -11.71
N GLU A 99 5.39 -13.48 -11.91
CA GLU A 99 5.48 -14.48 -10.83
C GLU A 99 6.92 -14.94 -10.67
N ASP A 100 7.43 -14.98 -9.43
CA ASP A 100 8.80 -15.39 -9.08
C ASP A 100 9.84 -14.74 -9.99
N ARG A 101 9.84 -13.40 -10.04
CA ARG A 101 10.73 -12.65 -10.93
C ARG A 101 12.20 -12.86 -10.57
N SER A 102 12.50 -13.12 -9.29
CA SER A 102 13.83 -13.54 -8.86
C SER A 102 14.21 -14.93 -9.40
N SER A 103 13.22 -15.78 -9.69
CA SER A 103 13.39 -17.18 -10.07
C SER A 103 14.08 -18.00 -8.97
N MET A 104 13.83 -17.70 -7.69
CA MET A 104 14.49 -18.33 -6.56
C MET A 104 13.52 -19.04 -5.60
N HIS A 105 12.20 -18.95 -5.84
CA HIS A 105 11.22 -19.59 -4.97
C HIS A 105 11.23 -21.12 -5.10
N GLY A 106 11.29 -21.64 -6.33
CA GLY A 106 11.01 -23.04 -6.66
C GLY A 106 12.16 -23.85 -7.24
N PHE A 107 13.34 -23.27 -7.46
CA PHE A 107 14.45 -23.96 -8.14
C PHE A 107 15.10 -25.06 -7.27
N LYS A 108 14.49 -26.26 -7.28
CA LYS A 108 15.11 -27.51 -6.79
C LYS A 108 15.97 -28.22 -7.84
N TYR A 109 15.97 -27.76 -9.09
CA TYR A 109 16.56 -28.50 -10.22
C TYR A 109 18.07 -28.27 -10.42
N PHE A 110 18.71 -27.35 -9.69
CA PHE A 110 20.13 -26.98 -9.93
C PHE A 110 20.98 -26.83 -8.65
N TYR A 111 20.93 -27.77 -7.71
CA TYR A 111 21.79 -27.80 -6.50
C TYR A 111 21.64 -26.62 -5.52
N GLU A 112 20.66 -25.76 -5.70
CA GLU A 112 20.42 -24.62 -4.81
C GLU A 112 19.29 -24.94 -3.81
N MET A 113 19.52 -24.60 -2.53
CA MET A 113 18.48 -24.73 -1.51
C MET A 113 17.53 -23.53 -1.62
N PRO A 114 16.22 -23.73 -1.87
CA PRO A 114 15.28 -22.64 -1.96
C PRO A 114 15.14 -21.96 -0.59
N TRP A 115 15.08 -20.63 -0.57
CA TRP A 115 14.88 -19.86 0.66
C TRP A 115 13.41 -19.67 1.04
N GLY A 116 12.47 -20.18 0.25
CA GLY A 116 11.04 -20.21 0.57
C GLY A 116 10.31 -18.86 0.46
N ILE A 117 10.88 -17.90 -0.27
CA ILE A 117 10.32 -16.56 -0.52
C ILE A 117 9.95 -16.48 -1.99
N GLN A 118 8.70 -16.12 -2.27
CA GLN A 118 8.19 -15.80 -3.61
C GLN A 118 8.03 -14.28 -3.70
N ASP A 119 8.35 -13.70 -4.86
CA ASP A 119 7.94 -12.36 -5.21
C ASP A 119 6.82 -12.40 -6.26
N ASP A 120 5.83 -11.55 -6.07
CA ASP A 120 4.73 -11.32 -6.99
C ASP A 120 4.71 -9.83 -7.31
N MET A 121 4.79 -9.48 -8.58
CA MET A 121 4.82 -8.09 -9.00
C MET A 121 3.82 -7.81 -10.10
N MET A 122 3.08 -6.72 -9.94
CA MET A 122 2.16 -6.18 -10.93
C MET A 122 2.60 -4.78 -11.32
N VAL A 123 2.74 -4.52 -12.62
CA VAL A 123 3.15 -3.22 -13.16
C VAL A 123 2.06 -2.72 -14.10
N ALA A 124 1.61 -1.48 -13.92
CA ALA A 124 0.61 -0.90 -14.81
C ALA A 124 1.10 -0.93 -16.27
N LYS A 125 0.19 -1.26 -17.19
CA LYS A 125 0.49 -1.54 -18.62
C LYS A 125 1.29 -0.46 -19.34
N ASN A 126 1.18 0.79 -18.88
CA ASN A 126 1.80 1.96 -19.46
C ASN A 126 3.12 2.36 -18.78
N LEU A 127 3.60 1.57 -17.82
CA LEU A 127 4.83 1.85 -17.09
C LEU A 127 5.93 0.86 -17.48
N GLU A 128 7.15 1.38 -17.59
CA GLU A 128 8.33 0.52 -17.60
C GLU A 128 8.55 -0.04 -16.19
N ASN A 129 8.87 -1.33 -16.13
CA ASN A 129 9.11 -2.01 -14.88
C ASN A 129 10.42 -1.54 -14.23
N PRO A 130 10.39 -0.87 -13.06
CA PRO A 130 11.59 -0.35 -12.42
C PRO A 130 12.38 -1.43 -11.64
N VAL A 131 11.85 -2.66 -11.52
CA VAL A 131 12.46 -3.75 -10.75
C VAL A 131 12.95 -4.84 -11.70
N THR A 132 14.27 -4.93 -11.84
CA THR A 132 14.91 -6.01 -12.61
C THR A 132 14.86 -7.34 -11.84
N LYS A 133 15.21 -8.44 -12.51
CA LYS A 133 15.31 -9.75 -11.86
C LYS A 133 16.37 -9.76 -10.76
N GLU A 134 17.48 -9.09 -11.01
CA GLU A 134 18.61 -8.95 -10.08
C GLU A 134 18.17 -8.17 -8.84
N THR A 135 17.45 -7.05 -9.02
CA THR A 135 16.87 -6.28 -7.91
C THR A 135 15.91 -7.13 -7.08
N ALA A 136 14.99 -7.87 -7.72
CA ALA A 136 14.07 -8.76 -7.03
C ALA A 136 14.81 -9.84 -6.21
N ALA A 137 15.86 -10.44 -6.78
CA ALA A 137 16.68 -11.43 -6.09
C ALA A 137 17.43 -10.83 -4.89
N GLU A 138 18.02 -9.64 -5.01
CA GLU A 138 18.69 -8.98 -3.88
C GLU A 138 17.72 -8.58 -2.76
N LEU A 139 16.51 -8.16 -3.10
CA LEU A 139 15.46 -7.89 -2.11
C LEU A 139 15.07 -9.16 -1.33
N GLN A 140 14.87 -10.29 -2.01
CA GLN A 140 14.60 -11.56 -1.34
C GLN A 140 15.77 -12.00 -0.45
N LYS A 141 17.02 -11.87 -0.93
CA LYS A 141 18.23 -12.15 -0.12
C LYS A 141 18.28 -11.27 1.13
N LEU A 142 17.99 -9.98 0.99
CA LEU A 142 17.98 -9.04 2.10
C LEU A 142 16.92 -9.44 3.13
N LEU A 143 15.69 -9.71 2.70
CA LEU A 143 14.61 -10.15 3.60
C LEU A 143 14.99 -11.43 4.34
N TYR A 144 15.48 -12.45 3.65
CA TYR A 144 15.94 -13.70 4.26
C TYR A 144 17.04 -13.45 5.31
N ARG A 145 18.04 -12.63 4.98
CA ARG A 145 19.15 -12.29 5.89
C ARG A 145 18.66 -11.59 7.15
N LEU A 146 17.73 -10.65 7.02
CA LEU A 146 17.14 -9.91 8.13
C LEU A 146 16.34 -10.83 9.06
N VAL A 147 15.43 -11.64 8.51
CA VAL A 147 14.62 -12.59 9.29
C VAL A 147 15.52 -13.62 9.99
N LYS A 148 16.53 -14.16 9.28
CA LYS A 148 17.50 -15.09 9.86
C LYS A 148 18.28 -14.46 11.01
N LYS A 149 18.66 -13.19 10.89
CA LYS A 149 19.32 -12.44 11.96
C LYS A 149 18.40 -12.30 13.17
N ASP A 150 17.16 -11.85 12.98
CA ASP A 150 16.21 -11.68 14.09
C ASP A 150 15.85 -12.99 14.78
N PHE A 151 15.81 -14.11 14.04
CA PHE A 151 15.66 -15.45 14.61
C PHE A 151 16.87 -15.85 15.45
N LYS A 152 18.09 -15.66 14.95
CA LYS A 152 19.34 -15.94 15.69
C LYS A 152 19.47 -15.08 16.95
N ASP A 153 19.07 -13.81 16.85
CA ASP A 153 19.06 -12.84 17.95
C ASP A 153 17.88 -13.06 18.92
N LYS A 154 17.04 -14.09 18.69
CA LYS A 154 15.87 -14.45 19.49
C LYS A 154 14.81 -13.35 19.62
N LYS A 155 14.76 -12.41 18.67
CA LYS A 155 13.70 -11.39 18.61
C LYS A 155 12.37 -11.96 18.10
N ILE A 156 12.45 -13.03 17.32
CA ILE A 156 11.29 -13.76 16.79
C ILE A 156 11.44 -15.26 17.06
N HIS A 157 10.32 -15.97 17.08
CA HIS A 157 10.27 -17.43 17.17
C HIS A 157 9.61 -18.00 15.91
N LEU A 158 10.25 -19.00 15.30
CA LEU A 158 9.74 -19.71 14.13
C LEU A 158 9.32 -21.12 14.55
N ASP A 159 8.02 -21.40 14.45
CA ASP A 159 7.42 -22.68 14.84
C ASP A 159 7.38 -23.63 13.62
N THR A 160 8.25 -24.63 13.62
CA THR A 160 8.40 -25.56 12.50
C THR A 160 7.23 -26.54 12.35
N THR A 161 6.28 -26.55 13.29
CA THR A 161 5.08 -27.39 13.21
C THR A 161 3.92 -26.71 12.49
N LYS A 162 4.03 -25.40 12.24
CA LYS A 162 3.00 -24.60 11.57
C LYS A 162 3.34 -24.37 10.11
N GLY A 163 2.36 -24.56 9.25
CA GLY A 163 2.40 -24.15 7.83
C GLY A 163 1.58 -22.89 7.60
N GLY A 164 1.84 -22.20 6.49
CA GLY A 164 1.09 -21.02 6.07
C GLY A 164 1.89 -20.12 5.14
N ASN A 165 1.22 -19.10 4.60
CA ASN A 165 1.83 -18.08 3.75
C ASN A 165 1.82 -16.73 4.48
N ILE A 166 2.92 -15.99 4.39
CA ILE A 166 3.04 -14.61 4.88
C ILE A 166 3.10 -13.71 3.65
N LEU A 167 2.25 -12.69 3.59
CA LEU A 167 2.26 -11.68 2.53
C LEU A 167 2.91 -10.40 3.05
N LEU A 168 3.99 -9.98 2.40
CA LEU A 168 4.58 -8.65 2.52
C LEU A 168 4.47 -7.98 1.15
N GLY A 169 3.75 -6.86 1.07
CA GLY A 169 3.60 -6.13 -0.18
C GLY A 169 4.06 -4.68 -0.04
N PHE A 170 4.64 -4.18 -1.12
CA PHE A 170 5.04 -2.79 -1.27
C PHE A 170 4.20 -2.17 -2.38
N MET A 171 3.78 -0.93 -2.19
CA MET A 171 3.14 -0.14 -3.23
C MET A 171 4.08 1.00 -3.59
N ILE A 172 4.33 1.17 -4.88
CA ILE A 172 5.21 2.21 -5.41
C ILE A 172 4.33 3.15 -6.23
N ASP A 173 4.23 4.40 -5.81
CA ASP A 173 3.80 5.48 -6.70
C ASP A 173 4.95 5.78 -7.66
N TYR A 174 4.76 5.51 -8.95
CA TYR A 174 5.84 5.60 -9.93
C TYR A 174 6.35 7.04 -10.09
N SER A 175 5.46 8.03 -10.09
CA SER A 175 5.82 9.45 -10.17
C SER A 175 6.68 9.86 -8.98
N GLU A 176 6.21 9.60 -7.76
CA GLU A 176 6.95 9.95 -6.55
C GLU A 176 8.27 9.18 -6.44
N PHE A 177 8.31 7.93 -6.91
CA PHE A 177 9.53 7.13 -6.91
C PHE A 177 10.59 7.67 -7.86
N VAL A 178 10.19 8.09 -9.08
CA VAL A 178 11.09 8.74 -10.03
C VAL A 178 11.62 10.05 -9.47
N GLU A 179 10.75 10.89 -8.91
CA GLU A 179 11.16 12.13 -8.23
C GLU A 179 12.12 11.86 -7.08
N SER A 180 11.86 10.83 -6.28
CA SER A 180 12.69 10.42 -5.15
C SER A 180 14.10 10.01 -5.58
N ILE A 181 14.23 9.25 -6.68
CA ILE A 181 15.54 8.91 -7.26
C ILE A 181 16.25 10.17 -7.75
N GLN A 182 15.58 11.02 -8.51
CA GLN A 182 16.17 12.25 -9.06
C GLN A 182 16.64 13.21 -7.95
N GLN A 183 15.96 13.22 -6.81
CA GLN A 183 16.29 14.06 -5.67
C GLN A 183 17.31 13.42 -4.71
N ASN A 184 17.76 12.18 -4.95
CA ASN A 184 18.61 11.41 -4.03
C ASN A 184 18.01 11.35 -2.62
N SER A 185 16.69 11.11 -2.54
CA SER A 185 15.93 11.20 -1.29
C SER A 185 16.43 10.23 -0.22
N LEU A 186 16.91 9.04 -0.61
CA LEU A 186 17.46 8.06 0.32
C LEU A 186 18.78 8.57 0.92
N GLU A 187 19.70 9.02 0.08
CA GLU A 187 21.01 9.52 0.49
C GLU A 187 20.88 10.78 1.33
N TYR A 188 19.91 11.64 0.99
CA TYR A 188 19.55 12.79 1.81
C TYR A 188 19.00 12.35 3.17
N ARG A 189 18.08 11.38 3.20
CA ARG A 189 17.52 10.84 4.46
C ARG A 189 18.60 10.22 5.35
N GLU A 190 19.57 9.54 4.77
CA GLU A 190 20.72 8.97 5.51
C GLU A 190 21.73 10.02 5.98
N SER A 191 21.74 11.19 5.34
CA SER A 191 22.65 12.30 5.65
C SER A 191 22.02 13.40 6.52
N ILE A 192 20.73 13.27 6.86
CA ILE A 192 19.98 14.28 7.61
C ILE A 192 20.58 14.48 9.01
N SER A 193 20.71 15.74 9.43
CA SER A 193 21.26 16.04 10.76
C SER A 193 20.20 15.93 11.86
N GLU A 194 20.62 15.68 13.10
CA GLU A 194 19.72 15.69 14.27
C GLU A 194 18.99 17.04 14.41
N LYS A 195 19.68 18.15 14.15
CA LYS A 195 19.10 19.49 14.18
C LYS A 195 17.99 19.65 13.13
N GLU A 196 18.19 19.09 11.95
CA GLU A 196 17.22 19.13 10.89
C GLU A 196 15.99 18.26 11.21
N LEU A 197 16.20 17.08 11.81
CA LEU A 197 15.12 16.24 12.32
C LEU A 197 14.31 16.95 13.42
N ASP A 198 14.97 17.66 14.34
CA ASP A 198 14.29 18.45 15.39
C ASP A 198 13.39 19.54 14.78
N ILE A 199 13.89 20.29 13.79
CA ILE A 199 13.10 21.32 13.12
C ILE A 199 11.92 20.72 12.35
N LEU A 200 12.13 19.58 11.66
CA LEU A 200 11.05 18.88 10.96
C LEU A 200 9.98 18.39 11.94
N TYR A 201 10.38 17.85 13.10
CA TYR A 201 9.45 17.43 14.14
C TYR A 201 8.63 18.60 14.70
N LYS A 202 9.27 19.73 15.00
CA LYS A 202 8.57 20.96 15.40
C LYS A 202 7.61 21.45 14.32
N ARG A 203 8.00 21.37 13.05
CA ARG A 203 7.14 21.76 11.92
C ARG A 203 5.88 20.90 11.85
N GLU A 204 6.01 19.59 12.00
CA GLU A 204 4.85 18.67 12.01
C GLU A 204 3.89 18.97 13.16
N ASN A 205 4.41 19.44 14.31
CA ASN A 205 3.61 19.84 15.47
C ASN A 205 3.10 21.29 15.43
N GLY A 206 3.51 22.09 14.43
CA GLY A 206 3.16 23.50 14.32
C GLY A 206 3.97 24.46 15.20
N ASP A 207 5.05 23.97 15.81
CA ASP A 207 5.91 24.70 16.75
C ASP A 207 7.13 25.37 16.08
N ALA A 208 7.38 25.09 14.80
CA ALA A 208 8.54 25.62 14.10
C ALA A 208 8.41 27.13 13.84
N THR A 209 9.44 27.87 14.24
CA THR A 209 9.55 29.30 13.98
C THR A 209 9.99 29.59 12.54
N LYS A 210 9.74 30.82 12.07
CA LYS A 210 10.23 31.27 10.75
C LYS A 210 11.76 31.15 10.62
N ALA A 211 12.49 31.49 11.68
CA ALA A 211 13.95 31.39 11.70
C ALA A 211 14.43 29.93 11.57
N GLU A 212 13.76 28.99 12.25
CA GLU A 212 14.05 27.56 12.12
C GLU A 212 13.72 27.05 10.70
N MET A 213 12.67 27.56 10.06
CA MET A 213 12.35 27.21 8.67
C MET A 213 13.39 27.75 7.67
N GLU A 214 13.94 28.94 7.89
CA GLU A 214 15.05 29.48 7.11
C GLU A 214 16.34 28.66 7.33
N GLU A 215 16.62 28.28 8.58
CA GLU A 215 17.73 27.41 8.91
C GLU A 215 17.59 26.02 8.26
N LEU A 216 16.40 25.42 8.30
CA LEU A 216 16.10 24.16 7.63
C LEU A 216 16.42 24.23 6.14
N ALA A 217 16.04 25.32 5.46
CA ALA A 217 16.36 25.50 4.04
C ALA A 217 17.87 25.54 3.78
N GLN A 218 18.65 26.20 4.64
CA GLN A 218 20.11 26.25 4.53
C GLN A 218 20.76 24.88 4.79
N LEU A 219 20.26 24.13 5.78
CA LEU A 219 20.74 22.77 6.09
C LEU A 219 20.48 21.82 4.91
N LYS A 220 19.27 21.85 4.36
CA LYS A 220 18.92 21.11 3.14
C LYS A 220 19.86 21.42 1.99
N GLN A 221 20.06 22.70 1.69
CA GLN A 221 20.91 23.13 0.59
C GLN A 221 22.36 22.64 0.77
N LYS A 222 22.90 22.68 1.99
CA LYS A 222 24.25 22.18 2.29
C LYS A 222 24.38 20.68 2.03
N ILE A 223 23.38 19.87 2.43
CA ILE A 223 23.41 18.43 2.20
C ILE A 223 23.30 18.14 0.70
N LEU A 224 22.36 18.78 0.00
CA LEU A 224 22.18 18.59 -1.44
C LEU A 224 23.45 18.93 -2.22
N GLN A 225 24.10 20.05 -1.92
CA GLN A 225 25.41 20.41 -2.52
C GLN A 225 26.50 19.38 -2.24
N LYS A 226 26.48 18.73 -1.07
CA LYS A 226 27.44 17.67 -0.72
C LYS A 226 27.17 16.39 -1.52
N LEU A 227 25.90 16.05 -1.74
CA LEU A 227 25.49 14.88 -2.52
C LEU A 227 25.82 15.08 -4.00
N GLU A 228 25.52 16.24 -4.58
CA GLU A 228 25.88 16.58 -5.97
C GLU A 228 27.38 16.47 -6.25
N LYS A 229 28.23 16.83 -5.27
CA LYS A 229 29.69 16.70 -5.39
C LYS A 229 30.21 15.27 -5.32
N LYS A 230 29.45 14.33 -4.77
CA LYS A 230 29.84 12.91 -4.72
C LYS A 230 29.50 12.15 -6.00
N LEU A 231 28.59 12.70 -6.81
CA LEU A 231 28.13 12.12 -8.06
C LEU A 231 28.96 12.57 -9.27
N LYS A 232 29.86 13.55 -9.09
CA LYS A 232 30.85 14.00 -10.09
C LYS A 232 32.21 13.41 -9.78
#